data_AF-X1QUL4-F1
#
_entry.id   AF-X1QUL4-F1
#
_cell.length_a   1.000
_cell.length_b   1.000
_cell.length_c   1.000
_cell.angle_alpha   90.00
_cell.angle_beta   90.00
_cell.angle_gamma   90.00
#
_symmetry.space_group_name_H-M   'P 1'
#
loop_
_entity.id
_entity.type
_entity.pdbx_description
1 polymer ?
#
loop_
_entity_poly.entity_id
_entity_poly.type
_entity_poly.pdbx_seq_one_letter_code
_entity_poly.pdbx_strand_id
1 'polypeptide(L)'
;MQAYEQLFSQHNITVAQALLTKADLSDRAGYLNTRNTLLALLELRVICIVNENDVVAVDEIQEAKFGDNDNLSAMVANLVDADLLLLLGDIAGLYTADPHYN
;
A
#
# COMPACT_ATOMS: atom_id res chain seq x y z
N MET A 1 -1.59 10.79 8.21
CA MET A 1 -0.83 11.55 7.20
C MET A 1 0.12 12.58 7.84
N GLN A 2 -0.36 13.53 8.64
CA GLN A 2 0.45 14.60 9.25
C GLN A 2 1.76 14.13 9.92
N ALA A 3 1.74 13.02 10.67
CA ALA A 3 2.95 12.48 11.30
C ALA A 3 4.02 12.07 10.28
N TYR A 4 3.62 11.45 9.16
CA TYR A 4 4.54 11.10 8.07
C TYR A 4 5.13 12.36 7.44
N GLU A 5 4.31 13.37 7.14
CA GLU A 5 4.80 14.66 6.61
C GLU A 5 5.82 15.32 7.55
N GLN A 6 5.54 15.35 8.85
CA GLN A 6 6.43 15.93 9.85
C GLN A 6 7.75 15.17 9.98
N LEU A 7 7.74 13.84 9.91
CA LEU A 7 8.95 13.02 10.01
C LEU A 7 9.78 13.11 8.73
N PHE A 8 9.16 13.01 7.55
CA PHE A 8 9.87 13.05 6.27
C PHE A 8 10.36 14.45 5.90
N SER A 9 9.66 15.51 6.29
CA SER A 9 10.10 16.90 6.05
C SER A 9 11.42 17.23 6.76
N GLN A 10 11.73 16.60 7.90
CA GLN A 10 13.04 16.73 8.57
C GLN A 10 14.20 16.24 7.69
N HIS A 11 13.89 15.39 6.71
CA HIS A 11 14.84 14.84 5.74
C HIS A 11 14.70 15.48 4.34
N ASN A 12 13.90 16.55 4.18
CA ASN A 12 13.56 17.17 2.89
C ASN A 12 12.93 16.19 1.88
N ILE A 13 12.17 15.21 2.38
CA ILE A 13 11.46 14.25 1.55
C ILE A 13 9.99 14.67 1.47
N THR A 14 9.49 14.83 0.25
CA THR A 14 8.06 15.07 -0.01
C THR A 14 7.30 13.76 0.05
N VAL A 15 6.15 13.77 0.71
CA VAL A 15 5.22 12.63 0.74
C VAL A 15 3.91 12.99 0.05
N ALA A 16 3.23 11.99 -0.51
CA ALA A 16 1.88 12.12 -1.06
C ALA A 16 1.01 10.98 -0.54
N GLN A 17 -0.24 11.30 -0.20
CA GLN A 17 -1.22 10.30 0.22
C GLN A 17 -1.92 9.71 -1.00
N ALA A 18 -2.05 8.39 -1.04
CA ALA A 18 -2.90 7.68 -1.99
C ALA A 18 -3.88 6.78 -1.23
N LEU A 19 -5.18 6.98 -1.46
CA LEU A 19 -6.23 6.15 -0.89
C LEU A 19 -6.84 5.32 -2.01
N LEU A 20 -6.75 4.00 -1.91
CA LEU A 20 -7.14 3.07 -2.97
C LEU A 20 -8.31 2.19 -2.53
N THR A 21 -9.21 1.87 -3.45
CA THR A 21 -10.23 0.83 -3.28
C THR A 21 -9.91 -0.39 -4.14
N LYS A 22 -10.49 -1.55 -3.79
CA LYS A 22 -10.35 -2.75 -4.62
C LYS A 22 -10.95 -2.56 -6.01
N ALA A 23 -12.01 -1.77 -6.12
CA ALA A 23 -12.61 -1.40 -7.39
C ALA A 23 -11.60 -0.68 -8.30
N ASP A 24 -10.84 0.28 -7.76
CA ASP A 24 -9.81 1.02 -8.50
C ASP A 24 -8.74 0.09 -9.10
N LEU A 25 -8.47 -1.06 -8.47
CA LEU A 25 -7.47 -2.02 -8.93
C LEU A 25 -8.06 -3.17 -9.75
N SER A 26 -9.38 -3.33 -9.76
CA SER A 26 -10.06 -4.45 -10.42
C SER A 26 -10.45 -4.15 -11.86
N ASP A 27 -10.72 -2.89 -12.20
CA ASP A 27 -10.98 -2.47 -13.57
C ASP A 27 -9.71 -1.89 -14.24
N ARG A 28 -9.58 -2.11 -15.55
CA ARG A 28 -8.37 -1.74 -16.30
C ARG A 28 -8.09 -0.24 -16.28
N ALA A 29 -9.12 0.60 -16.29
CA ALA A 29 -8.94 2.04 -16.36
C ALA A 29 -8.49 2.59 -15.00
N GLY A 30 -9.15 2.18 -13.91
CA GLY A 30 -8.73 2.48 -12.54
C GLY A 30 -7.29 2.02 -12.29
N TYR A 31 -6.95 0.81 -12.73
CA TYR A 31 -5.61 0.25 -12.55
C TYR A 31 -4.54 1.10 -13.24
N LEU A 32 -4.74 1.46 -14.50
CA LEU A 32 -3.79 2.29 -15.26
C LEU A 32 -3.68 3.70 -14.69
N ASN A 33 -4.79 4.29 -14.24
CA ASN A 33 -4.78 5.62 -13.63
C ASN A 33 -3.98 5.62 -12.32
N THR A 34 -4.20 4.62 -11.47
CA THR A 34 -3.47 4.45 -10.22
C THR A 34 -1.99 4.21 -10.49
N ARG A 35 -1.66 3.31 -11.43
CA ARG A 35 -0.28 3.05 -11.87
C ARG A 35 0.43 4.30 -12.32
N ASN A 36 -0.16 5.03 -13.27
CA ASN A 36 0.46 6.22 -13.83
C ASN A 36 0.67 7.30 -12.77
N THR A 37 -0.28 7.46 -11.85
CA THR A 37 -0.18 8.42 -10.74
C THR A 37 0.96 8.07 -9.79
N LEU A 38 1.04 6.82 -9.33
CA LEU A 38 2.09 6.39 -8.42
C LEU A 38 3.47 6.45 -9.08
N LEU A 39 3.61 6.01 -10.33
CA LEU A 39 4.88 6.10 -11.05
C LEU A 39 5.32 7.54 -11.28
N ALA A 40 4.41 8.45 -11.65
CA ALA A 40 4.75 9.86 -11.81
C ALA A 40 5.21 10.51 -10.49
N LEU A 41 4.60 10.15 -9.36
CA LEU A 41 5.04 10.62 -8.04
C LEU A 41 6.45 10.09 -7.70
N LEU A 42 6.72 8.80 -7.98
CA LEU A 42 8.03 8.21 -7.77
C LEU A 42 9.11 8.86 -8.66
N GLU A 43 8.80 9.16 -9.93
CA GLU A 43 9.69 9.92 -10.83
C GLU A 43 10.04 11.31 -10.28
N LEU A 44 9.10 11.95 -9.58
CA LEU A 44 9.30 13.22 -8.88
C LEU A 44 9.99 13.07 -7.51
N ARG A 45 10.44 11.85 -7.16
CA ARG A 45 11.05 11.51 -5.86
C ARG A 45 10.14 11.77 -4.66
N VAL A 46 8.83 11.63 -4.86
CA VAL A 46 7.84 11.70 -3.79
C VAL A 46 7.62 10.30 -3.22
N ILE A 47 7.59 10.18 -1.89
CA ILE A 47 7.21 8.93 -1.21
C ILE A 47 5.69 8.85 -1.12
N CYS A 48 5.11 7.81 -1.73
CA CYS A 48 3.69 7.53 -1.68
C CYS A 48 3.32 6.79 -0.38
N ILE A 49 2.48 7.40 0.45
CA ILE A 49 1.87 6.77 1.63
C ILE A 49 0.50 6.23 1.20
N VAL A 50 0.44 4.93 0.96
CA VAL A 50 -0.76 4.25 0.43
C VAL A 50 -1.56 3.63 1.59
N ASN A 51 -2.88 3.74 1.53
CA ASN A 51 -3.79 3.03 2.44
C ASN A 51 -5.10 2.66 1.73
N GLU A 52 -5.85 1.71 2.28
CA GLU A 52 -7.21 1.43 1.82
C GLU A 52 -8.13 2.62 2.07
N ASN A 53 -9.05 2.88 1.13
CA ASN A 53 -10.11 3.88 1.27
C ASN A 53 -11.38 3.24 1.85
N ASP A 54 -11.37 3.01 3.16
CA ASP A 54 -12.46 2.34 3.89
C ASP A 54 -13.80 3.09 3.86
N VAL A 55 -13.81 4.39 3.52
CA VAL A 55 -15.02 5.21 3.49
C VAL A 55 -15.81 5.02 2.19
N VAL A 56 -15.13 4.68 1.10
CA VAL A 56 -15.74 4.47 -0.23
C VAL A 56 -16.01 2.99 -0.49
N ALA A 57 -15.28 2.09 0.18
CA ALA A 57 -15.55 0.66 0.18
C ALA A 57 -16.84 0.36 0.97
N VAL A 58 -18.00 0.43 0.29
CA VAL A 58 -19.32 0.24 0.88
C VAL A 58 -19.40 -1.12 1.59
N ASP A 59 -19.74 -1.11 2.89
CA ASP A 59 -19.77 -2.26 3.81
C ASP A 59 -20.72 -3.41 3.39
N GLU A 60 -21.58 -3.21 2.40
CA GLU A 60 -22.64 -4.17 2.03
C GLU A 60 -22.16 -5.30 1.10
N ILE A 61 -20.95 -5.19 0.55
CA ILE A 61 -20.34 -6.23 -0.29
C ILE A 61 -18.97 -6.58 0.30
N GLN A 62 -18.91 -7.64 1.13
CA GLN A 62 -17.66 -8.16 1.73
C GLN A 62 -16.52 -8.35 0.71
N GLU A 63 -16.84 -8.54 -0.57
CA GLU A 63 -15.86 -8.72 -1.65
C GLU A 63 -15.16 -7.42 -2.09
N ALA A 64 -15.64 -6.24 -1.69
CA ALA A 64 -15.13 -4.94 -2.16
C ALA A 64 -13.98 -4.36 -1.30
N LYS A 65 -13.70 -4.95 -0.14
CA LYS A 65 -12.55 -4.59 0.70
C LYS A 65 -11.32 -5.42 0.33
N PHE A 66 -10.13 -4.86 0.52
CA PHE A 66 -8.89 -5.64 0.40
C PHE A 66 -8.76 -6.63 1.57
N GLY A 67 -9.36 -6.31 2.71
CA GLY A 67 -9.44 -7.18 3.89
C GLY A 67 -8.25 -7.01 4.84
N ASP A 68 -7.06 -6.71 4.31
CA ASP A 68 -5.88 -6.26 5.05
C ASP A 68 -4.90 -5.45 4.16
N ASN A 69 -3.97 -4.75 4.81
CA ASN A 69 -2.91 -4.02 4.11
C ASN A 69 -1.83 -4.93 3.50
N ASP A 70 -1.81 -6.22 3.86
CA ASP A 70 -0.87 -7.19 3.28
C ASP A 70 -1.22 -7.43 1.81
N ASN A 71 -2.49 -7.72 1.52
CA ASN A 71 -2.98 -7.86 0.15
C ASN A 71 -2.88 -6.54 -0.63
N LEU A 72 -3.25 -5.41 0.00
CA LEU A 72 -3.11 -4.10 -0.65
C LEU A 72 -1.65 -3.84 -1.05
N SER A 73 -0.70 -4.10 -0.16
CA SER A 73 0.72 -3.88 -0.43
C SER A 73 1.24 -4.75 -1.57
N ALA A 74 0.79 -6.01 -1.67
CA ALA A 74 1.10 -6.90 -2.78
C ALA A 74 0.53 -6.40 -4.12
N MET A 75 -0.70 -5.88 -4.12
CA MET A 75 -1.30 -5.30 -5.32
C MET A 75 -0.58 -4.02 -5.76
N VAL A 76 -0.22 -3.14 -4.82
CA VAL A 76 0.56 -1.93 -5.09
C VAL A 76 1.93 -2.29 -5.64
N ALA A 77 2.62 -3.29 -5.06
CA ALA A 77 3.92 -3.77 -5.54
C ALA A 77 3.84 -4.25 -7.00
N ASN A 78 2.83 -5.06 -7.34
CA ASN A 78 2.58 -5.47 -8.72
C ASN A 78 2.28 -4.28 -9.64
N LEU A 79 1.53 -3.30 -9.13
CA LEU A 79 1.07 -2.16 -9.93
C LEU A 79 2.20 -1.21 -10.31
N VAL A 80 3.19 -1.01 -9.43
CA VAL A 80 4.38 -0.19 -9.70
C VAL A 80 5.57 -0.99 -10.23
N ASP A 81 5.39 -2.28 -10.52
CA ASP A 81 6.44 -3.21 -10.94
C ASP A 81 7.63 -3.21 -9.95
N ALA A 82 7.33 -3.29 -8.65
CA ALA A 82 8.34 -3.23 -7.59
C ALA A 82 9.27 -4.46 -7.60
N ASP A 83 10.57 -4.22 -7.42
CA ASP A 83 11.56 -5.31 -7.29
C ASP A 83 11.42 -6.10 -5.99
N LEU A 84 10.90 -5.47 -4.93
CA LEU A 84 10.81 -6.04 -3.60
C LEU A 84 9.62 -5.48 -2.81
N LEU A 85 8.91 -6.38 -2.12
CA LEU A 85 7.93 -6.05 -1.08
C LEU A 85 8.48 -6.47 0.29
N LEU A 86 8.54 -5.52 1.23
CA LEU A 86 8.94 -5.77 2.61
C LEU A 86 7.73 -5.67 3.53
N LEU A 87 7.33 -6.81 4.11
CA LEU A 87 6.31 -6.88 5.15
C LEU A 87 6.99 -6.83 6.53
N LEU A 88 6.70 -5.79 7.31
CA LEU A 88 7.27 -5.59 8.63
C LEU A 88 6.30 -6.09 9.69
N GLY A 89 6.69 -7.14 10.41
CA GLY A 89 5.92 -7.75 11.50
C GLY A 89 6.62 -7.63 12.85
N ASP A 90 5.89 -7.98 13.91
CA ASP A 90 6.38 -8.07 15.28
C ASP A 90 7.13 -9.39 15.58
N ILE A 91 6.90 -10.41 14.76
CA ILE A 91 7.68 -11.65 14.76
C ILE A 91 8.91 -11.54 13.87
N ALA A 92 9.97 -12.29 14.20
CA ALA A 92 11.22 -12.29 13.45
C ALA A 92 11.07 -12.74 11.98
N GLY A 93 9.97 -13.43 11.67
CA GLY A 93 9.64 -13.89 10.32
C GLY A 93 8.94 -15.24 10.34
N LEU A 94 8.99 -15.95 9.22
CA LEU A 94 8.47 -17.30 9.10
C LEU A 94 9.37 -18.30 9.83
N TYR A 95 8.83 -19.00 10.82
CA TYR A 95 9.52 -20.07 11.52
C TYR A 95 9.37 -21.41 10.78
N THR A 96 10.38 -22.27 10.88
CA THR A 96 10.36 -23.61 10.30
C THR A 96 9.58 -24.63 11.13
N ALA A 97 9.24 -24.29 12.37
CA ALA A 97 8.45 -25.07 13.32
C ALA A 97 7.81 -24.13 14.34
N ASP A 98 6.91 -24.64 15.18
CA ASP A 98 6.31 -23.84 16.25
C ASP A 98 7.40 -23.30 17.20
N PRO A 99 7.54 -21.97 17.34
CA PRO A 99 8.57 -21.35 18.19
C PRO A 99 8.30 -21.53 19.69
N HIS A 100 7.13 -22.03 20.10
CA HIS A 100 6.82 -22.28 21.50
C HIS A 100 7.35 -23.63 22.03
N TYR A 101 7.70 -24.55 21.14
CA TYR A 101 8.14 -25.92 21.49
C TYR A 101 9.61 -26.21 21.15
N ASN A 102 10.37 -25.22 20.66
CA ASN A 102 11.80 -25.33 20.35
C ASN A 102 12.65 -24.36 21.16
#